data_AF-A0A7S3P3M6-F1
#
_entry.id   AF-A0A7S3P3M6-F1
#
_cell.length_a   1.000
_cell.length_b   1.000
_cell.length_c   1.000
_cell.angle_alpha   90.00
_cell.angle_beta   90.00
_cell.angle_gamma   90.00
#
_symmetry.space_group_name_H-M   'P 1'
#
loop_
_entity.id
_entity.type
_entity.pdbx_description
1 polymer ?
#
loop_
_entity_poly.entity_id
_entity_poly.type
_entity_poly.pdbx_seq_one_letter_code
_entity_poly.pdbx_strand_id
1 'polypeptide(L)'
;FASFLQHQQQRKSVAMKFDPRVLLAFVALASCAAAAENVPRGEPNIVGEASNNNKNMESGVEGDDAEFWERFLGYYYTKKKKPAPTPSPTDFSLTEPPTEPPTEPPTEPPTQPPTQSPTPNPECDTEVTVVCTLPDGTPCEDAPMVDGICTVPGVPEDINVVSFLYLPAPCGTSDNDQGSEASCTDSVSPIPMGEVTISCTDGSGTAVAIETSPSTVSPGDEFVVSTTAVALPDKIECTIGDGVTVYQTNVVDVSGDVSLNLKDTFGSIRLESCDEEDCVKEVTLTYTVSNIGPVAMEVTTLSGQVINSDMVNNDEIFSLLDEVIPNPIPAGQNVTVTFNTLIDFCIGQDVTITGTVSALPDSPFPFPCFDNTTVTFTTPEPPTEPPTQPPTEPPTEPPTEPPTEP
;
A
#
# COMPACT_ATOMS: atom_id res chain seq x y z
N PHE A 1 -10.52 -22.06 -4.77
CA PHE A 1 -9.12 -22.30 -5.23
C PHE A 1 -8.75 -21.60 -6.55
N ALA A 2 -9.28 -21.96 -7.73
CA ALA A 2 -8.88 -21.29 -8.99
C ALA A 2 -9.23 -19.79 -9.06
N SER A 3 -10.38 -19.39 -8.51
CA SER A 3 -10.76 -17.97 -8.38
C SER A 3 -9.86 -17.20 -7.41
N PHE A 4 -9.48 -17.83 -6.29
CA PHE A 4 -8.55 -17.29 -5.31
C PHE A 4 -7.14 -17.11 -5.88
N LEU A 5 -6.61 -18.13 -6.58
CA LEU A 5 -5.32 -18.03 -7.28
C LEU A 5 -5.33 -16.98 -8.40
N GLN A 6 -6.46 -16.83 -9.10
CA GLN A 6 -6.62 -15.78 -10.11
C GLN A 6 -6.66 -14.38 -9.48
N HIS A 7 -7.28 -14.23 -8.31
CA HIS A 7 -7.28 -12.99 -7.54
C HIS A 7 -5.88 -12.62 -7.02
N GLN A 8 -5.13 -13.60 -6.50
CA GLN A 8 -3.73 -13.44 -6.08
C GLN A 8 -2.77 -13.14 -7.25
N GLN A 9 -3.01 -13.70 -8.44
CA GLN A 9 -2.26 -13.31 -9.65
C GLN A 9 -2.57 -11.89 -10.14
N GLN A 10 -3.80 -11.41 -9.94
CA GLN A 10 -4.15 -10.02 -10.26
C GLN A 10 -3.49 -9.01 -9.31
N ARG A 11 -3.27 -9.36 -8.03
CA ARG A 11 -2.48 -8.54 -7.09
C ARG A 11 -1.05 -8.27 -7.57
N LYS A 12 -0.41 -9.22 -8.26
CA LYS A 12 0.93 -9.05 -8.86
C LYS A 12 0.91 -8.38 -10.24
N SER A 13 -0.27 -8.13 -10.82
CA SER A 13 -0.43 -7.68 -12.21
C SER A 13 -1.00 -6.25 -12.33
N VAL A 14 -0.70 -5.34 -11.40
CA VAL A 14 -0.59 -3.91 -11.76
C VAL A 14 0.75 -3.72 -12.48
N ALA A 15 0.89 -4.40 -13.62
CA ALA A 15 2.04 -4.27 -14.48
C ALA A 15 1.86 -2.97 -15.28
N MET A 16 2.68 -1.97 -14.96
CA MET A 16 3.00 -0.91 -15.92
C MET A 16 3.28 -1.56 -17.28
N LYS A 17 2.52 -1.19 -18.31
CA LYS A 17 2.76 -1.62 -19.70
C LYS A 17 4.17 -1.18 -20.11
N PHE A 18 5.15 -2.07 -20.00
CA PHE A 18 6.49 -1.83 -20.53
C PHE A 18 6.54 -2.07 -22.03
N ASP A 19 7.22 -1.17 -22.74
CA ASP A 19 7.49 -1.28 -24.18
C ASP A 19 8.24 -2.61 -24.48
N PRO A 20 7.72 -3.47 -25.38
CA PRO A 20 8.32 -4.77 -25.71
C PRO A 20 9.77 -4.67 -26.25
N ARG A 21 10.24 -3.48 -26.62
CA ARG A 21 11.63 -3.24 -27.02
C ARG A 21 12.62 -3.25 -25.85
N VAL A 22 12.16 -2.92 -24.64
CA VAL A 22 12.99 -2.94 -23.42
C VAL A 22 13.22 -4.38 -22.94
N LEU A 23 12.22 -5.24 -23.08
CA LEU A 23 12.30 -6.65 -22.69
C LEU A 23 13.33 -7.44 -23.53
N LEU A 24 13.48 -7.09 -24.82
CA LEU A 24 14.48 -7.69 -25.71
C LEU A 24 15.92 -7.28 -25.37
N ALA A 25 16.13 -6.11 -24.74
CA ALA A 25 17.45 -5.67 -24.30
C ALA A 25 17.93 -6.41 -23.05
N PHE A 26 17.02 -6.79 -22.15
CA PHE A 26 17.35 -7.54 -20.92
C PHE A 26 17.69 -9.01 -21.19
N VAL A 27 16.99 -9.66 -22.13
CA VAL A 27 17.30 -11.06 -22.51
C VAL A 27 18.68 -11.18 -23.18
N ALA A 28 19.15 -10.15 -23.87
CA ALA A 28 20.48 -10.14 -24.49
C ALA A 28 21.64 -10.00 -23.47
N LEU A 29 21.40 -9.36 -22.32
CA LEU A 29 22.42 -9.14 -21.29
C LEU A 29 22.61 -10.35 -20.35
N ALA A 30 21.55 -11.16 -20.15
CA ALA A 30 21.61 -12.36 -19.30
C ALA A 30 22.46 -13.50 -19.91
N SER A 31 22.65 -13.53 -21.23
CA SER A 31 23.41 -14.57 -21.93
C SER A 31 24.95 -14.44 -21.85
N CYS A 32 25.49 -13.40 -21.22
CA CYS A 32 26.95 -13.20 -21.11
C CYS A 32 27.57 -13.62 -19.77
N ALA A 33 26.77 -14.00 -18.76
CA ALA A 33 27.28 -14.29 -17.41
C ALA A 33 27.58 -15.78 -17.13
N ALA A 34 27.14 -16.71 -17.98
CA ALA A 34 27.30 -18.14 -17.76
C ALA A 34 28.50 -18.74 -18.52
N ALA A 35 29.72 -18.25 -18.26
CA ALA A 35 30.94 -18.86 -18.83
C ALA A 35 32.22 -18.55 -18.03
N ALA A 36 32.21 -18.71 -16.70
CA ALA A 36 33.47 -18.80 -15.96
C ALA A 36 33.23 -19.39 -14.57
N GLU A 37 33.34 -20.71 -14.41
CA GLU A 37 33.78 -21.33 -13.15
C GLU A 37 34.03 -22.83 -13.33
N ASN A 38 35.32 -23.20 -13.37
CA ASN A 38 35.79 -24.57 -13.13
C ASN A 38 37.29 -24.51 -12.78
N VAL A 39 37.59 -24.39 -11.49
CA VAL A 39 38.94 -24.63 -10.94
C VAL A 39 38.79 -25.34 -9.59
N PRO A 40 39.39 -26.54 -9.39
CA PRO A 40 39.37 -27.21 -8.11
C PRO A 40 40.51 -26.68 -7.22
N ARG A 41 40.22 -26.33 -5.97
CA ARG A 41 41.24 -26.09 -4.92
C ARG A 41 41.14 -27.15 -3.85
N GLY A 42 42.32 -27.69 -3.54
CA GLY A 42 42.53 -28.74 -2.54
C GLY A 42 42.45 -28.25 -1.10
N GLU A 43 42.31 -29.25 -0.23
CA GLU A 43 42.30 -29.20 1.23
C GLU A 43 43.57 -28.57 1.83
N PRO A 44 43.46 -28.08 3.08
CA PRO A 44 44.22 -28.80 4.11
C PRO A 44 43.53 -28.97 5.47
N ASN A 45 43.84 -30.11 6.09
CA ASN A 45 43.70 -30.44 7.51
C ASN A 45 44.40 -29.42 8.42
N ILE A 46 43.72 -28.95 9.47
CA ILE A 46 44.35 -28.54 10.74
C ILE A 46 43.46 -28.97 11.93
N VAL A 47 44.10 -29.68 12.86
CA VAL A 47 43.63 -30.11 14.18
C VAL A 47 43.84 -28.98 15.18
N GLY A 48 42.90 -28.75 16.10
CA GLY A 48 43.09 -27.86 17.26
C GLY A 48 41.94 -27.90 18.26
N GLU A 49 42.22 -28.45 19.44
CA GLU A 49 41.35 -28.55 20.62
C GLU A 49 41.23 -27.24 21.42
N ALA A 50 40.27 -27.24 22.35
CA ALA A 50 40.03 -26.38 23.54
C ALA A 50 38.83 -25.43 23.41
N SER A 51 38.07 -25.06 24.45
CA SER A 51 37.77 -25.51 25.81
C SER A 51 36.80 -24.45 26.39
N ASN A 52 35.84 -24.87 27.21
CA ASN A 52 34.88 -24.07 27.99
C ASN A 52 35.38 -22.72 28.51
N ASN A 53 34.49 -21.70 28.51
CA ASN A 53 34.11 -21.02 29.75
C ASN A 53 32.83 -20.15 29.64
N ASN A 54 32.02 -20.31 30.67
CA ASN A 54 30.78 -19.63 31.03
C ASN A 54 31.07 -18.24 31.64
N LYS A 55 30.28 -17.21 31.32
CA LYS A 55 30.10 -16.05 32.21
C LYS A 55 28.85 -15.21 31.91
N ASN A 56 28.00 -15.11 32.93
CA ASN A 56 26.90 -14.17 33.13
C ASN A 56 27.19 -12.75 32.67
N MET A 57 26.19 -12.12 32.04
CA MET A 57 26.06 -10.66 32.04
C MET A 57 24.57 -10.28 32.07
N GLU A 58 24.12 -9.87 33.25
CA GLU A 58 22.86 -9.16 33.47
C GLU A 58 23.02 -7.66 33.13
N SER A 59 21.87 -7.06 32.82
CA SER A 59 21.48 -5.65 32.99
C SER A 59 21.84 -4.62 31.91
N GLY A 60 20.77 -4.04 31.36
CA GLY A 60 20.58 -2.60 31.33
C GLY A 60 20.82 -1.89 30.00
N VAL A 61 19.78 -1.76 29.18
CA VAL A 61 19.64 -0.63 28.24
C VAL A 61 18.15 -0.26 28.14
N GLU A 62 17.74 0.70 28.96
CA GLU A 62 16.62 1.60 28.66
C GLU A 62 17.22 2.82 27.94
N GLY A 63 16.63 3.19 26.80
CA GLY A 63 16.90 4.45 26.09
C GLY A 63 17.57 4.26 24.74
N ASP A 64 16.77 4.31 23.66
CA ASP A 64 16.97 5.22 22.50
C ASP A 64 16.06 4.82 21.31
N ASP A 65 14.74 4.83 21.49
CA ASP A 65 13.79 4.43 20.43
C ASP A 65 13.50 5.57 19.42
N ALA A 66 13.89 6.80 19.71
CA ALA A 66 13.63 7.95 18.83
C ALA A 66 14.63 8.08 17.67
N GLU A 67 15.88 7.64 17.85
CA GLU A 67 16.91 7.73 16.79
C GLU A 67 16.73 6.66 15.70
N PHE A 68 16.06 5.55 16.02
CA PHE A 68 15.74 4.48 15.07
C PHE A 68 14.74 4.95 14.00
N TRP A 69 13.70 5.69 14.40
CA TRP A 69 12.66 6.18 13.50
C TRP A 69 13.13 7.30 12.55
N GLU A 70 13.96 8.24 13.03
CA GLU A 70 14.54 9.30 12.19
C GLU A 70 15.47 8.73 11.10
N ARG A 71 16.18 7.63 11.39
CA ARG A 71 17.06 6.96 10.42
C ARG A 71 16.29 6.11 9.42
N PHE A 72 15.12 5.58 9.80
CA PHE A 72 14.22 4.82 8.94
C PHE A 72 13.54 5.72 7.90
N LEU A 73 13.05 6.91 8.29
CA LEU A 73 12.39 7.85 7.39
C LEU A 73 13.36 8.63 6.48
N GLY A 74 14.59 8.88 6.93
CA GLY A 74 15.60 9.59 6.13
C GLY A 74 16.06 8.85 4.86
N TYR A 75 15.88 7.53 4.79
CA TYR A 75 16.34 6.73 3.65
C TYR A 75 15.36 6.80 2.45
N TYR A 76 14.07 7.05 2.69
CA TYR A 76 13.06 7.12 1.63
C TYR A 76 13.04 8.45 0.85
N TYR A 77 13.63 9.54 1.39
CA TYR A 77 13.54 10.88 0.77
C TYR A 77 14.74 11.33 -0.07
N THR A 78 15.72 10.47 -0.37
CA THR A 78 16.90 10.87 -1.15
C THR A 78 16.96 10.31 -2.56
N LYS A 79 16.04 10.72 -3.45
CA LYS A 79 16.34 10.80 -4.90
C LYS A 79 15.29 11.56 -5.71
N LYS A 80 15.60 12.83 -6.03
CA LYS A 80 15.59 13.46 -7.38
C LYS A 80 15.64 15.00 -7.25
N LYS A 81 16.84 15.56 -7.06
CA LYS A 81 17.06 16.98 -7.37
C LYS A 81 17.18 17.14 -8.89
N LYS A 82 16.14 17.71 -9.49
CA LYS A 82 16.12 18.18 -10.89
C LYS A 82 17.12 19.34 -11.05
N PRO A 83 17.99 19.35 -12.08
CA PRO A 83 18.88 20.49 -12.31
C PRO A 83 18.08 21.74 -12.69
N ALA A 84 18.52 22.89 -12.16
CA ALA A 84 17.92 24.19 -12.41
C ALA A 84 17.99 24.58 -13.89
N PRO A 85 16.96 25.23 -14.45
CA PRO A 85 17.00 25.73 -15.82
C PRO A 85 17.99 26.89 -15.95
N THR A 86 18.81 26.81 -16.99
CA THR A 86 19.75 27.86 -17.44
C THR A 86 18.97 29.12 -17.84
N PRO A 87 19.37 30.33 -17.38
CA PRO A 87 18.75 31.56 -17.84
C PRO A 87 19.11 31.85 -19.30
N SER A 88 18.09 32.17 -20.10
CA SER A 88 18.22 32.59 -21.50
C SER A 88 18.74 34.05 -21.57
N PRO A 89 19.54 34.41 -22.58
CA PRO A 89 20.12 35.75 -22.69
C PRO A 89 19.09 36.77 -23.22
N THR A 90 18.88 37.83 -22.45
CA THR A 90 18.14 39.03 -22.90
C THR A 90 19.09 39.95 -23.64
N ASP A 91 18.94 40.06 -24.96
CA ASP A 91 19.52 41.17 -25.72
C ASP A 91 18.62 41.50 -26.93
N PHE A 92 17.91 42.63 -26.84
CA PHE A 92 17.51 43.41 -28.00
C PHE A 92 17.48 44.89 -27.61
N SER A 93 18.62 45.53 -27.82
CA SER A 93 18.74 46.96 -28.05
C SER A 93 18.16 47.32 -29.42
N LEU A 94 17.15 48.19 -29.48
CA LEU A 94 16.83 48.95 -30.70
C LEU A 94 16.57 50.41 -30.33
N THR A 95 17.42 51.24 -30.91
CA THR A 95 17.48 52.70 -30.82
C THR A 95 16.91 53.31 -32.11
N GLU A 96 16.44 54.56 -31.97
CA GLU A 96 16.20 55.62 -32.99
C GLU A 96 14.76 55.81 -33.52
N PRO A 97 14.43 56.99 -34.12
CA PRO A 97 14.64 58.39 -33.72
C PRO A 97 13.31 59.21 -33.89
N PRO A 98 13.27 60.57 -33.76
CA PRO A 98 12.03 61.32 -33.58
C PRO A 98 11.49 62.05 -34.83
N THR A 99 10.18 62.33 -34.80
CA THR A 99 9.44 63.48 -35.40
C THR A 99 9.18 63.56 -36.92
N GLU A 100 7.89 63.70 -37.29
CA GLU A 100 7.38 64.74 -38.22
C GLU A 100 5.94 65.18 -37.84
N PRO A 101 5.55 66.46 -38.01
CA PRO A 101 4.17 66.97 -37.92
C PRO A 101 3.64 67.41 -39.31
N PRO A 102 2.47 68.06 -39.42
CA PRO A 102 1.11 67.51 -39.50
C PRO A 102 0.44 67.77 -40.88
N THR A 103 -0.84 67.37 -41.01
CA THR A 103 -1.93 68.07 -41.73
C THR A 103 -2.55 67.32 -42.92
N GLU A 104 -3.67 66.65 -42.65
CA GLU A 104 -4.81 66.59 -43.58
C GLU A 104 -6.12 66.92 -42.83
N PRO A 105 -7.08 67.61 -43.47
CA PRO A 105 -8.35 67.97 -42.86
C PRO A 105 -9.25 66.76 -42.64
N PRO A 106 -10.14 66.80 -41.62
CA PRO A 106 -10.95 65.67 -41.22
C PRO A 106 -11.94 65.29 -42.31
N THR A 107 -11.75 64.12 -42.90
CA THR A 107 -12.83 63.44 -43.64
C THR A 107 -13.81 62.93 -42.60
N GLU A 108 -15.10 63.26 -42.75
CA GLU A 108 -16.15 62.82 -41.84
C GLU A 108 -16.09 61.28 -41.69
N PRO A 109 -15.96 60.77 -40.45
CA PRO A 109 -15.79 59.36 -40.22
C PRO A 109 -17.05 58.63 -40.72
N PRO A 110 -16.90 57.55 -41.52
CA PRO A 110 -18.04 56.73 -41.89
C PRO A 110 -18.72 56.29 -40.59
N THR A 111 -20.02 56.57 -40.49
CA THR A 111 -20.86 56.13 -39.37
C THR A 111 -20.79 54.60 -39.35
N GLN A 112 -19.89 54.05 -38.53
CA GLN A 112 -19.76 52.62 -38.38
C GLN A 112 -21.11 52.10 -37.90
N PRO A 113 -21.65 51.02 -38.51
CA PRO A 113 -22.84 50.39 -37.98
C PRO A 113 -22.59 50.06 -36.51
N PRO A 114 -23.61 50.18 -35.64
CA PRO A 114 -23.45 49.94 -34.21
C PRO A 114 -22.74 48.61 -33.99
N THR A 115 -21.53 48.69 -33.42
CA THR A 115 -20.75 47.52 -33.05
C THR A 115 -21.64 46.67 -32.17
N GLN A 116 -22.02 45.49 -32.67
CA GLN A 116 -22.81 44.55 -31.88
C GLN A 116 -22.09 44.37 -30.54
N SER A 117 -22.85 44.45 -29.44
CA SER A 117 -22.30 44.20 -28.12
C SER A 117 -21.54 42.87 -28.16
N PRO A 118 -20.32 42.81 -27.61
CA PRO A 118 -19.51 41.60 -27.69
C PRO A 118 -20.35 40.42 -27.19
N THR A 119 -20.48 39.40 -28.04
CA THR A 119 -21.12 38.15 -27.64
C THR A 119 -20.37 37.65 -26.41
N PRO A 120 -21.05 37.41 -25.26
CA PRO A 120 -20.38 36.93 -24.07
C PRO A 120 -19.61 35.66 -24.43
N ASN A 121 -18.36 35.57 -23.99
CA ASN A 121 -17.53 34.39 -24.21
C ASN A 121 -18.25 33.21 -23.53
N PRO A 122 -18.49 32.08 -24.22
CA PRO A 122 -19.13 30.93 -23.59
C PRO A 122 -18.29 30.50 -22.38
N GLU A 123 -18.91 30.45 -21.20
CA GLU A 123 -18.28 29.98 -19.97
C GLU A 123 -18.08 28.46 -20.07
N CYS A 124 -16.85 28.00 -19.79
CA CYS A 124 -16.55 26.58 -19.60
C CYS A 124 -16.98 26.25 -18.18
N ASP A 125 -17.89 25.30 -18.01
CA ASP A 125 -18.23 24.75 -16.71
C ASP A 125 -18.20 23.22 -16.80
N THR A 126 -17.47 22.62 -15.86
CA THR A 126 -17.32 21.17 -15.73
C THR A 126 -17.64 20.79 -14.30
N GLU A 127 -18.16 19.58 -14.11
CA GLU A 127 -18.40 18.98 -12.80
C GLU A 127 -17.78 17.58 -12.78
N VAL A 128 -17.12 17.21 -11.68
CA VAL A 128 -16.61 15.85 -11.44
C VAL A 128 -17.23 15.30 -10.16
N THR A 129 -17.72 14.07 -10.21
CA THR A 129 -18.17 13.33 -9.03
C THR A 129 -17.46 11.99 -8.97
N VAL A 130 -17.14 11.52 -7.77
CA VAL A 130 -16.57 10.18 -7.55
C VAL A 130 -17.50 9.34 -6.69
N VAL A 131 -17.68 8.08 -7.07
CA VAL A 131 -18.46 7.08 -6.31
C VAL A 131 -17.56 5.89 -6.04
N CYS A 132 -17.51 5.42 -4.79
CA CYS A 132 -16.77 4.22 -4.40
C CYS A 132 -17.77 3.09 -4.12
N THR A 133 -17.61 1.95 -4.78
CA THR A 133 -18.44 0.76 -4.56
C THR A 133 -17.62 -0.51 -4.43
N LEU A 134 -18.08 -1.41 -3.58
CA LEU A 134 -17.61 -2.79 -3.48
C LEU A 134 -18.07 -3.62 -4.71
N PRO A 135 -17.53 -4.83 -4.92
CA PRO A 135 -17.87 -5.67 -6.09
C PRO A 135 -19.33 -6.11 -6.15
N ASP A 136 -20.03 -6.09 -5.00
CA ASP A 136 -21.47 -6.36 -4.89
C ASP A 136 -22.34 -5.12 -5.17
N GLY A 137 -21.73 -3.95 -5.39
CA GLY A 137 -22.38 -2.67 -5.62
C GLY A 137 -22.67 -1.86 -4.36
N THR A 138 -22.31 -2.37 -3.17
CA THR A 138 -22.49 -1.65 -1.90
C THR A 138 -21.57 -0.42 -1.86
N PRO A 139 -22.06 0.78 -1.48
CA PRO A 139 -21.19 1.95 -1.30
C PRO A 139 -20.09 1.67 -0.28
N CYS A 140 -18.88 2.21 -0.50
CA CYS A 140 -17.76 1.98 0.42
C CYS A 140 -18.01 2.50 1.85
N GLU A 141 -18.86 3.53 2.01
CA GLU A 141 -19.28 4.04 3.33
C GLU A 141 -20.22 3.08 4.08
N ASP A 142 -20.88 2.18 3.35
CA ASP A 142 -21.78 1.15 3.87
C ASP A 142 -21.11 -0.23 3.88
N ALA A 143 -19.78 -0.29 3.71
CA ALA A 143 -19.05 -1.55 3.69
C ALA A 143 -19.33 -2.33 4.99
N PRO A 144 -19.64 -3.64 4.89
CA PRO A 144 -19.86 -4.44 6.08
C PRO A 144 -18.60 -4.44 6.93
N MET A 145 -18.80 -4.43 8.23
CA MET A 145 -17.73 -4.62 9.19
C MET A 145 -17.10 -5.99 8.97
N VAL A 146 -15.82 -5.98 8.60
CA VAL A 146 -14.99 -7.18 8.61
C VAL A 146 -14.58 -7.34 10.07
N ASP A 147 -15.05 -8.40 10.71
CA ASP A 147 -14.67 -8.70 12.09
C ASP A 147 -13.16 -8.94 12.22
N GLY A 148 -12.52 -9.31 11.12
CA GLY A 148 -11.09 -9.58 11.06
C GLY A 148 -10.77 -10.90 11.75
N ILE A 149 -11.75 -11.79 11.93
CA ILE A 149 -11.58 -13.05 12.65
C ILE A 149 -11.64 -14.17 11.63
N CYS A 150 -10.54 -14.90 11.49
CA CYS A 150 -10.48 -16.07 10.62
C CYS A 150 -11.36 -17.22 11.10
N THR A 151 -11.42 -17.38 12.42
CA THR A 151 -12.11 -18.49 13.07
C THR A 151 -12.70 -18.05 14.39
N VAL A 152 -14.01 -18.26 14.53
CA VAL A 152 -14.71 -17.99 15.79
C VAL A 152 -14.59 -19.22 16.70
N PRO A 153 -14.08 -19.06 17.94
CA PRO A 153 -13.95 -20.18 18.86
C PRO A 153 -15.26 -20.97 19.02
N GLY A 154 -15.20 -22.29 18.78
CA GLY A 154 -16.33 -23.21 18.91
C GLY A 154 -17.16 -23.41 17.64
N VAL A 155 -16.79 -22.79 16.52
CA VAL A 155 -17.29 -23.14 15.19
C VAL A 155 -16.11 -23.72 14.41
N PRO A 156 -15.99 -25.05 14.31
CA PRO A 156 -14.86 -25.67 13.60
C PRO A 156 -15.01 -25.39 12.11
N GLU A 157 -14.26 -24.39 11.64
CA GLU A 157 -14.08 -24.09 10.22
C GLU A 157 -12.64 -24.43 9.86
N ASP A 158 -12.52 -25.34 8.89
CA ASP A 158 -11.23 -25.81 8.39
C ASP A 158 -10.54 -24.68 7.62
N ILE A 159 -9.42 -24.17 8.13
CA ILE A 159 -8.61 -23.16 7.42
C ILE A 159 -7.76 -23.86 6.36
N ASN A 160 -7.85 -23.45 5.10
CA ASN A 160 -7.20 -24.14 3.98
C ASN A 160 -6.02 -23.36 3.41
N VAL A 161 -6.10 -22.03 3.54
CA VAL A 161 -5.06 -21.11 3.10
C VAL A 161 -4.96 -19.93 4.06
N VAL A 162 -3.75 -19.49 4.33
CA VAL A 162 -3.47 -18.23 5.03
C VAL A 162 -2.44 -17.44 4.23
N SER A 163 -2.52 -16.12 4.27
CA SER A 163 -1.47 -15.25 3.73
C SER A 163 -0.85 -14.40 4.82
N PHE A 164 0.45 -14.20 4.72
CA PHE A 164 1.22 -13.39 5.64
C PHE A 164 2.01 -12.32 4.90
N LEU A 165 2.22 -11.18 5.56
CA LEU A 165 3.15 -10.13 5.17
C LEU A 165 4.47 -10.31 5.93
N TYR A 166 5.60 -10.29 5.23
CA TYR A 166 6.91 -10.31 5.88
C TYR A 166 7.32 -8.91 6.35
N LEU A 167 7.47 -8.74 7.66
CA LEU A 167 7.89 -7.50 8.32
C LEU A 167 9.05 -7.82 9.27
N PRO A 168 10.32 -7.56 8.91
CA PRO A 168 11.47 -7.93 9.74
C PRO A 168 11.37 -7.37 11.16
N ALA A 169 11.12 -8.25 12.14
CA ALA A 169 10.91 -7.87 13.54
C ALA A 169 11.24 -9.02 14.50
N PRO A 170 11.82 -8.74 15.68
CA PRO A 170 12.14 -9.77 16.67
C PRO A 170 10.87 -10.33 17.32
N CYS A 171 10.95 -11.50 17.92
CA CYS A 171 9.81 -12.15 18.58
C CYS A 171 9.17 -11.31 19.69
N GLY A 172 9.95 -10.44 20.35
CA GLY A 172 9.45 -9.54 21.39
C GLY A 172 8.48 -8.45 20.90
N THR A 173 8.31 -8.32 19.57
CA THR A 173 7.32 -7.42 18.95
C THR A 173 6.07 -8.12 18.46
N SER A 174 5.93 -9.43 18.72
CA SER A 174 4.71 -10.17 18.40
C SER A 174 3.54 -9.63 19.20
N ASP A 175 2.40 -9.50 18.54
CA ASP A 175 1.13 -9.04 19.08
C ASP A 175 0.04 -9.92 18.46
N ASN A 176 -0.45 -10.88 19.26
CA ASN A 176 -1.49 -11.83 18.87
C ASN A 176 -2.19 -12.36 20.13
N ASP A 177 -3.42 -12.85 19.95
CA ASP A 177 -4.29 -13.28 21.05
C ASP A 177 -4.28 -14.81 21.30
N GLN A 178 -3.36 -15.55 20.66
CA GLN A 178 -3.31 -17.02 20.77
C GLN A 178 -2.67 -17.53 22.07
N GLY A 179 -2.09 -16.65 22.88
CA GLY A 179 -1.52 -17.00 24.17
C GLY A 179 -0.41 -18.06 24.06
N SER A 180 -0.60 -19.21 24.72
CA SER A 180 0.38 -20.32 24.68
C SER A 180 0.30 -21.18 23.43
N GLU A 181 -0.72 -21.00 22.59
CA GLU A 181 -0.89 -21.81 21.38
C GLU A 181 0.02 -21.36 20.23
N ALA A 182 0.40 -20.08 20.23
CA ALA A 182 1.43 -19.52 19.37
C ALA A 182 2.79 -19.44 20.10
N SER A 183 3.88 -19.51 19.33
CA SER A 183 5.21 -19.21 19.86
C SER A 183 6.13 -18.63 18.80
N CYS A 184 7.04 -17.78 19.21
CA CYS A 184 8.07 -17.22 18.35
C CYS A 184 9.43 -17.40 19.02
N THR A 185 10.43 -17.89 18.28
CA THR A 185 11.82 -18.01 18.76
C THR A 185 12.80 -17.36 17.80
N ASP A 186 13.56 -16.39 18.29
CA ASP A 186 14.68 -15.79 17.56
C ASP A 186 15.93 -16.68 17.70
N SER A 187 16.45 -17.17 16.58
CA SER A 187 17.70 -17.94 16.52
C SER A 187 18.92 -17.03 16.33
N VAL A 188 18.72 -15.86 15.70
CA VAL A 188 19.75 -14.85 15.46
C VAL A 188 19.15 -13.47 15.67
N SER A 189 19.93 -12.52 16.20
CA SER A 189 19.55 -11.11 16.32
C SER A 189 20.72 -10.22 15.88
N PRO A 190 20.49 -9.17 15.06
CA PRO A 190 19.19 -8.70 14.55
C PRO A 190 18.66 -9.53 13.36
N ILE A 191 17.34 -9.51 13.15
CA ILE A 191 16.69 -10.08 11.96
C ILE A 191 17.09 -9.24 10.73
N PRO A 192 17.51 -9.86 9.61
CA PRO A 192 17.95 -9.12 8.44
C PRO A 192 16.80 -8.38 7.74
N MET A 193 17.05 -7.13 7.34
CA MET A 193 16.13 -6.31 6.53
C MET A 193 16.19 -6.63 5.02
N GLY A 194 16.78 -7.78 4.66
CA GLY A 194 16.97 -8.20 3.27
C GLY A 194 15.91 -9.21 2.83
N GLU A 195 16.13 -9.77 1.64
CA GLU A 195 15.40 -10.91 1.13
C GLU A 195 15.65 -12.14 2.02
N VAL A 196 14.58 -12.87 2.36
CA VAL A 196 14.62 -14.08 3.17
C VAL A 196 13.87 -15.21 2.46
N THR A 197 14.22 -16.44 2.83
CA THR A 197 13.48 -17.65 2.48
C THR A 197 12.56 -18.04 3.63
N ILE A 198 11.29 -18.28 3.31
CA ILE A 198 10.25 -18.75 4.23
C ILE A 198 9.87 -20.18 3.84
N SER A 199 9.84 -21.05 4.84
CA SER A 199 9.39 -22.43 4.71
C SER A 199 8.49 -22.78 5.89
N CYS A 200 7.23 -23.11 5.61
CA CYS A 200 6.29 -23.58 6.61
C CYS A 200 6.08 -25.08 6.54
N THR A 201 5.97 -25.72 7.70
CA THR A 201 5.76 -27.16 7.85
C THR A 201 4.66 -27.44 8.86
N ASP A 202 4.18 -28.68 8.88
CA ASP A 202 3.18 -29.14 9.85
C ASP A 202 3.78 -29.22 11.27
N GLY A 203 3.36 -28.30 12.13
CA GLY A 203 3.75 -28.24 13.54
C GLY A 203 2.97 -29.18 14.45
N SER A 204 1.90 -29.82 13.95
CA SER A 204 1.11 -30.82 14.68
C SER A 204 1.77 -32.21 14.69
N GLY A 205 2.67 -32.48 13.74
CA GLY A 205 3.33 -33.77 13.56
C GLY A 205 2.55 -34.79 12.73
N THR A 206 1.46 -34.38 12.08
CA THR A 206 0.59 -35.23 11.25
C THR A 206 1.17 -35.51 9.85
N ALA A 207 2.26 -34.84 9.49
CA ALA A 207 2.95 -34.89 8.19
C ALA A 207 2.07 -34.47 7.00
N VAL A 208 1.23 -33.44 7.19
CA VAL A 208 0.51 -32.79 6.09
C VAL A 208 1.49 -32.01 5.22
N ALA A 209 1.39 -32.17 3.89
CA ALA A 209 2.20 -31.40 2.95
C ALA A 209 1.68 -29.96 2.88
N ILE A 210 2.52 -29.01 3.26
CA ILE A 210 2.26 -27.57 3.18
C ILE A 210 3.13 -26.96 2.09
N GLU A 211 2.57 -26.03 1.33
CA GLU A 211 3.25 -25.25 0.31
C GLU A 211 3.30 -23.77 0.74
N THR A 212 4.48 -23.15 0.56
CA THR A 212 4.71 -21.72 0.78
C THR A 212 5.03 -21.04 -0.54
N SER A 213 4.30 -19.99 -0.92
CA SER A 213 4.45 -19.32 -2.22
C SER A 213 4.20 -17.80 -2.17
N PRO A 214 5.15 -16.95 -2.61
CA PRO A 214 6.54 -17.31 -2.90
C PRO A 214 7.28 -17.73 -1.62
N SER A 215 8.25 -18.64 -1.74
CA SER A 215 9.11 -19.02 -0.62
C SER A 215 10.21 -18.00 -0.35
N THR A 216 10.38 -16.99 -1.20
CA THR A 216 11.42 -15.97 -1.05
C THR A 216 10.79 -14.60 -1.17
N VAL A 217 10.99 -13.77 -0.15
CA VAL A 217 10.28 -12.51 0.06
C VAL A 217 11.21 -11.42 0.57
N SER A 218 10.95 -10.18 0.18
CA SER A 218 11.56 -8.97 0.74
C SER A 218 10.64 -8.33 1.78
N PRO A 219 11.14 -7.39 2.62
CA PRO A 219 10.28 -6.68 3.57
C PRO A 219 9.10 -6.00 2.86
N GLY A 220 7.88 -6.25 3.34
CA GLY A 220 6.64 -5.78 2.75
C GLY A 220 6.07 -6.68 1.64
N ASP A 221 6.72 -7.80 1.31
CA ASP A 221 6.13 -8.78 0.39
C ASP A 221 5.19 -9.75 1.13
N GLU A 222 4.10 -10.11 0.47
CA GLU A 222 3.18 -11.16 0.92
C GLU A 222 3.60 -12.55 0.44
N PHE A 223 3.34 -13.56 1.27
CA PHE A 223 3.41 -14.97 0.91
C PHE A 223 2.21 -15.75 1.42
N VAL A 224 1.89 -16.84 0.71
CA VAL A 224 0.74 -17.70 0.98
C VAL A 224 1.23 -19.04 1.50
N VAL A 225 0.60 -19.52 2.56
CA VAL A 225 0.75 -20.86 3.10
C VAL A 225 -0.54 -21.62 2.80
N SER A 226 -0.43 -22.72 2.09
CA SER A 226 -1.58 -23.52 1.66
C SER A 226 -1.24 -25.01 1.70
N THR A 227 -2.26 -25.85 1.57
CA THR A 227 -2.06 -27.28 1.41
C THR A 227 -2.83 -27.81 0.20
N THR A 228 -2.39 -28.95 -0.32
CA THR A 228 -3.16 -29.74 -1.29
C THR A 228 -4.16 -30.68 -0.61
N ALA A 229 -4.10 -30.80 0.72
CA ALA A 229 -5.07 -31.50 1.53
C ALA A 229 -6.39 -30.73 1.62
N VAL A 230 -7.34 -31.26 2.40
CA VAL A 230 -8.63 -30.58 2.60
C VAL A 230 -8.43 -29.32 3.44
N ALA A 231 -7.64 -29.37 4.51
CA ALA A 231 -7.41 -28.29 5.48
C ALA A 231 -5.93 -28.24 5.92
N LEU A 232 -5.45 -27.05 6.34
CA LEU A 232 -4.16 -26.90 7.01
C LEU A 232 -4.16 -27.69 8.32
N PRO A 233 -2.99 -28.16 8.80
CA PRO A 233 -2.90 -28.77 10.12
C PRO A 233 -3.15 -27.73 11.20
N ASP A 234 -3.61 -28.19 12.38
CA ASP A 234 -3.91 -27.36 13.55
C ASP A 234 -2.81 -26.33 13.88
N LYS A 235 -1.55 -26.70 13.65
CA LYS A 235 -0.41 -25.80 13.85
C LYS A 235 0.50 -25.81 12.63
N ILE A 236 0.90 -24.61 12.22
CA ILE A 236 1.94 -24.42 11.21
C ILE A 236 3.20 -23.88 11.88
N GLU A 237 4.35 -24.46 11.53
CA GLU A 237 5.67 -23.98 11.96
C GLU A 237 6.39 -23.37 10.75
N CYS A 238 6.50 -22.04 10.74
CA CYS A 238 7.16 -21.26 9.71
C CYS A 238 8.57 -20.87 10.15
N THR A 239 9.56 -21.25 9.33
CA THR A 239 10.96 -20.89 9.51
C THR A 239 11.34 -19.79 8.53
N ILE A 240 12.05 -18.78 9.04
CA ILE A 240 12.55 -17.63 8.28
C ILE A 240 14.08 -17.70 8.29
N GLY A 241 14.71 -17.71 7.13
CA GLY A 241 16.16 -17.88 7.00
C GLY A 241 16.72 -17.48 5.64
N ASP A 242 17.96 -17.84 5.37
CA ASP A 242 18.62 -17.68 4.05
C ASP A 242 18.87 -19.04 3.35
N GLY A 243 18.22 -20.10 3.83
CA GLY A 243 18.43 -21.48 3.40
C GLY A 243 19.60 -22.20 4.09
N VAL A 244 20.44 -21.48 4.84
CA VAL A 244 21.55 -22.03 5.63
C VAL A 244 21.37 -21.72 7.12
N THR A 245 21.04 -20.47 7.43
CA THR A 245 20.83 -19.94 8.77
C THR A 245 19.34 -19.72 8.99
N VAL A 246 18.81 -20.28 10.08
CA VAL A 246 17.47 -19.94 10.57
C VAL A 246 17.61 -18.68 11.44
N TYR A 247 16.85 -17.64 11.12
CA TYR A 247 16.79 -16.40 11.87
C TYR A 247 15.69 -16.45 12.92
N GLN A 248 14.51 -16.97 12.54
CA GLN A 248 13.35 -17.02 13.40
C GLN A 248 12.47 -18.23 13.05
N THR A 249 11.83 -18.79 14.08
CA THR A 249 10.81 -19.84 13.95
C THR A 249 9.52 -19.37 14.61
N ASN A 250 8.43 -19.43 13.87
CA ASN A 250 7.09 -19.03 14.30
C ASN A 250 6.16 -20.24 14.27
N VAL A 251 5.50 -20.53 15.38
CA VAL A 251 4.40 -21.50 15.47
C VAL A 251 3.11 -20.73 15.59
N VAL A 252 2.19 -20.96 14.66
CA VAL A 252 0.87 -20.34 14.60
C VAL A 252 -0.18 -21.43 14.65
N ASP A 253 -1.19 -21.26 15.50
CA ASP A 253 -2.33 -22.16 15.56
C ASP A 253 -3.39 -21.70 14.54
N VAL A 254 -3.72 -22.59 13.59
CA VAL A 254 -4.69 -22.37 12.52
C VAL A 254 -5.81 -23.42 12.56
N SER A 255 -6.00 -24.07 13.71
CA SER A 255 -7.01 -25.12 13.92
C SER A 255 -8.45 -24.63 13.88
N GLY A 256 -8.66 -23.33 14.12
CA GLY A 256 -9.97 -22.74 14.36
C GLY A 256 -10.52 -22.93 15.79
N ASP A 257 -9.81 -23.65 16.66
CA ASP A 257 -10.19 -23.78 18.08
C ASP A 257 -9.76 -22.56 18.92
N VAL A 258 -8.79 -21.79 18.41
CA VAL A 258 -8.37 -20.49 18.98
C VAL A 258 -8.72 -19.35 18.05
N SER A 259 -8.81 -18.14 18.61
CA SER A 259 -8.96 -16.94 17.80
C SER A 259 -7.72 -16.76 16.93
N LEU A 260 -7.94 -16.51 15.66
CA LEU A 260 -6.90 -16.13 14.72
C LEU A 260 -7.38 -14.83 14.07
N ASN A 261 -6.76 -13.72 14.43
CA ASN A 261 -7.21 -12.40 14.01
C ASN A 261 -6.32 -11.88 12.88
N LEU A 262 -6.92 -11.30 11.85
CA LEU A 262 -6.21 -10.60 10.81
C LEU A 262 -5.42 -9.45 11.42
N LYS A 263 -4.21 -9.23 10.88
CA LYS A 263 -3.18 -8.32 11.40
C LYS A 263 -2.47 -8.77 12.67
N ASP A 264 -2.79 -9.94 13.23
CA ASP A 264 -1.95 -10.57 14.26
C ASP A 264 -0.52 -10.72 13.76
N THR A 265 0.44 -10.41 14.63
CA THR A 265 1.87 -10.49 14.35
C THR A 265 2.52 -11.61 15.14
N PHE A 266 3.29 -12.43 14.43
CA PHE A 266 4.07 -13.55 14.93
C PHE A 266 5.53 -13.32 14.55
N GLY A 267 6.27 -12.59 15.38
CA GLY A 267 7.63 -12.15 15.09
C GLY A 267 7.69 -11.32 13.81
N SER A 268 8.35 -11.86 12.78
CA SER A 268 8.57 -11.18 11.50
C SER A 268 7.47 -11.42 10.45
N ILE A 269 6.36 -12.06 10.81
CA ILE A 269 5.23 -12.29 9.89
C ILE A 269 3.94 -11.75 10.50
N ARG A 270 3.11 -11.12 9.67
CA ARG A 270 1.79 -10.62 10.05
C ARG A 270 0.71 -11.30 9.22
N LEU A 271 -0.35 -11.78 9.84
CA LEU A 271 -1.47 -12.39 9.13
C LEU A 271 -2.23 -11.34 8.32
N GLU A 272 -2.46 -11.58 7.04
CA GLU A 272 -3.18 -10.66 6.15
C GLU A 272 -4.53 -11.21 5.68
N SER A 273 -4.63 -12.53 5.46
CA SER A 273 -5.88 -13.19 5.08
C SER A 273 -5.89 -14.67 5.49
N CYS A 274 -7.08 -15.25 5.51
CA CYS A 274 -7.34 -16.66 5.78
C CYS A 274 -8.57 -17.09 4.96
N ASP A 275 -8.44 -18.13 4.15
CA ASP A 275 -9.46 -18.58 3.20
C ASP A 275 -10.07 -17.45 2.34
N GLU A 276 -11.34 -17.14 2.58
CA GLU A 276 -12.09 -16.07 1.89
C GLU A 276 -12.14 -14.78 2.72
N GLU A 277 -11.66 -14.83 3.97
CA GLU A 277 -11.58 -13.70 4.87
C GLU A 277 -10.32 -12.88 4.60
N ASP A 278 -10.55 -11.64 4.21
CA ASP A 278 -9.52 -10.67 3.84
C ASP A 278 -10.03 -9.27 4.14
N CYS A 279 -9.21 -8.51 4.87
CA CYS A 279 -9.42 -7.10 5.18
C CYS A 279 -9.38 -6.21 3.94
N VAL A 280 -8.57 -6.61 2.97
CA VAL A 280 -8.26 -5.81 1.79
C VAL A 280 -9.25 -6.18 0.69
N LYS A 281 -10.24 -5.31 0.48
CA LYS A 281 -11.24 -5.51 -0.57
C LYS A 281 -10.87 -4.69 -1.81
N GLU A 282 -11.11 -5.29 -2.98
CA GLU A 282 -11.11 -4.54 -4.24
C GLU A 282 -12.36 -3.67 -4.29
N VAL A 283 -12.18 -2.38 -4.57
CA VAL A 283 -13.26 -1.42 -4.78
C VAL A 283 -13.16 -0.83 -6.19
N THR A 284 -14.32 -0.45 -6.73
CA THR A 284 -14.42 0.27 -7.99
C THR A 284 -14.74 1.74 -7.72
N LEU A 285 -13.85 2.62 -8.16
CA LEU A 285 -14.03 4.05 -8.16
C LEU A 285 -14.61 4.49 -9.49
N THR A 286 -15.79 5.09 -9.50
CA THR A 286 -16.46 5.60 -10.69
C THR A 286 -16.42 7.12 -10.70
N TYR A 287 -15.64 7.69 -11.59
CA TYR A 287 -15.54 9.13 -11.83
C TYR A 287 -16.51 9.52 -12.95
N THR A 288 -17.42 10.45 -12.68
CA THR A 288 -18.33 11.01 -13.69
C THR A 288 -17.92 12.46 -13.95
N VAL A 289 -17.50 12.74 -15.19
CA VAL A 289 -17.16 14.09 -15.65
C VAL A 289 -18.33 14.61 -16.49
N SER A 290 -18.95 15.71 -16.08
CA SER A 290 -20.11 16.32 -16.73
C SER A 290 -19.74 17.66 -17.35
N ASN A 291 -20.06 17.83 -18.63
CA ASN A 291 -20.00 19.14 -19.28
C ASN A 291 -21.33 19.87 -19.04
N ILE A 292 -21.33 20.76 -18.05
CA ILE A 292 -22.52 21.57 -17.72
C ILE A 292 -22.52 22.93 -18.46
N GLY A 293 -21.45 23.22 -19.22
CA GLY A 293 -21.33 24.39 -20.08
C GLY A 293 -22.15 24.29 -21.39
N PRO A 294 -22.29 25.41 -22.14
CA PRO A 294 -23.10 25.50 -23.35
C PRO A 294 -22.39 25.00 -24.62
N VAL A 295 -21.08 24.71 -24.56
CA VAL A 295 -20.24 24.29 -25.68
C VAL A 295 -19.53 22.98 -25.36
N ALA A 296 -19.09 22.24 -26.37
CA ALA A 296 -18.29 21.04 -26.15
C ALA A 296 -16.96 21.39 -25.45
N MET A 297 -16.46 20.50 -24.61
CA MET A 297 -15.22 20.69 -23.86
C MET A 297 -14.26 19.51 -24.04
N GLU A 298 -12.98 19.78 -24.27
CA GLU A 298 -11.91 18.80 -24.28
C GLU A 298 -11.36 18.64 -22.85
N VAL A 299 -11.50 17.44 -22.27
CA VAL A 299 -10.86 17.14 -20.99
C VAL A 299 -9.36 17.04 -21.22
N THR A 300 -8.60 17.85 -20.49
CA THR A 300 -7.13 17.94 -20.58
C THR A 300 -6.43 17.20 -19.46
N THR A 301 -7.06 17.11 -18.29
CA THR A 301 -6.59 16.28 -17.17
C THR A 301 -7.79 15.67 -16.47
N LEU A 302 -7.69 14.39 -16.13
CA LEU A 302 -8.52 13.72 -15.14
C LEU A 302 -7.59 12.88 -14.28
N SER A 303 -7.51 13.19 -12.99
CA SER A 303 -6.68 12.46 -12.04
C SER A 303 -7.45 12.09 -10.78
N GLY A 304 -7.15 10.91 -10.26
CA GLY A 304 -7.64 10.43 -8.98
C GLY A 304 -6.50 10.23 -7.98
N GLN A 305 -6.84 10.24 -6.70
CA GLN A 305 -5.92 9.89 -5.60
C GLN A 305 -6.76 9.23 -4.49
N VAL A 306 -6.21 8.20 -3.86
CA VAL A 306 -6.80 7.50 -2.71
C VAL A 306 -5.83 7.61 -1.55
N ILE A 307 -6.22 8.36 -0.52
CA ILE A 307 -5.43 8.61 0.68
C ILE A 307 -5.98 7.75 1.80
N ASN A 308 -5.19 6.78 2.24
CA ASN A 308 -5.47 5.99 3.44
C ASN A 308 -4.46 6.40 4.50
N SER A 309 -4.95 6.73 5.69
CA SER A 309 -4.13 7.34 6.74
C SER A 309 -2.94 6.48 7.19
N ASP A 310 -3.04 5.15 7.08
CA ASP A 310 -2.03 4.22 7.61
C ASP A 310 -1.19 3.48 6.55
N MET A 311 -1.48 3.68 5.27
CA MET A 311 -0.73 2.99 4.21
C MET A 311 0.40 3.86 3.67
N VAL A 312 1.63 3.38 3.84
CA VAL A 312 2.90 4.03 3.48
C VAL A 312 3.01 4.38 1.97
N ASN A 313 2.11 3.89 1.12
CA ASN A 313 2.12 4.11 -0.33
C ASN A 313 0.88 4.84 -0.90
N ASN A 314 -0.02 5.37 -0.07
CA ASN A 314 -1.34 5.82 -0.52
C ASN A 314 -1.41 7.31 -0.89
N ASP A 315 -0.36 7.82 -1.54
CA ASP A 315 -0.33 9.18 -2.08
C ASP A 315 -0.08 9.19 -3.60
N GLU A 316 -0.20 8.05 -4.27
CA GLU A 316 -0.02 8.00 -5.72
C GLU A 316 -1.22 8.61 -6.45
N ILE A 317 -0.95 9.71 -7.17
CA ILE A 317 -1.90 10.32 -8.09
C ILE A 317 -1.87 9.53 -9.39
N PHE A 318 -3.01 8.97 -9.80
CA PHE A 318 -3.16 8.25 -11.06
C PHE A 318 -3.91 9.09 -12.10
N SER A 319 -3.53 8.94 -13.37
CA SER A 319 -4.15 9.63 -14.51
C SER A 319 -5.20 8.72 -15.15
N LEU A 320 -6.38 9.29 -15.40
CA LEU A 320 -7.54 8.62 -16.00
C LEU A 320 -7.91 9.21 -17.37
N LEU A 321 -7.11 10.15 -17.89
CA LEU A 321 -7.40 10.90 -19.11
C LEU A 321 -7.66 10.00 -20.33
N ASP A 322 -6.89 8.92 -20.49
CA ASP A 322 -6.97 8.02 -21.65
C ASP A 322 -8.28 7.24 -21.72
N GLU A 323 -9.01 7.15 -20.61
CA GLU A 323 -10.30 6.45 -20.51
C GLU A 323 -11.50 7.38 -20.73
N VAL A 324 -11.28 8.69 -20.88
CA VAL A 324 -12.35 9.66 -21.13
C VAL A 324 -12.82 9.55 -22.59
N ILE A 325 -13.89 8.80 -22.83
CA ILE A 325 -14.46 8.57 -24.16
C ILE A 325 -15.98 8.83 -24.14
N PRO A 326 -16.52 9.76 -24.96
CA PRO A 326 -15.82 10.61 -25.93
C PRO A 326 -15.06 11.79 -25.29
N ASN A 327 -13.98 12.23 -25.95
CA ASN A 327 -13.30 13.48 -25.67
C ASN A 327 -13.03 14.20 -27.02
N PRO A 328 -13.65 15.36 -27.30
CA PRO A 328 -14.39 16.25 -26.40
C PRO A 328 -15.78 15.76 -25.96
N ILE A 329 -16.20 16.17 -24.77
CA ILE A 329 -17.53 15.90 -24.18
C ILE A 329 -18.53 16.94 -24.71
N PRO A 330 -19.61 16.54 -25.40
CA PRO A 330 -20.64 17.48 -25.86
C PRO A 330 -21.34 18.23 -24.72
N ALA A 331 -21.89 19.41 -25.01
CA ALA A 331 -22.64 20.20 -24.04
C ALA A 331 -23.82 19.42 -23.44
N GLY A 332 -23.93 19.43 -22.10
CA GLY A 332 -24.97 18.71 -21.37
C GLY A 332 -24.83 17.18 -21.35
N GLN A 333 -23.66 16.65 -21.70
CA GLN A 333 -23.34 15.22 -21.61
C GLN A 333 -22.32 14.95 -20.51
N ASN A 334 -22.20 13.68 -20.12
CA ASN A 334 -21.19 13.21 -19.18
C ASN A 334 -20.46 11.98 -19.70
N VAL A 335 -19.30 11.71 -19.10
CA VAL A 335 -18.46 10.53 -19.34
C VAL A 335 -18.12 9.90 -18.00
N THR A 336 -18.20 8.57 -17.93
CA THR A 336 -17.87 7.78 -16.75
C THR A 336 -16.57 7.02 -16.96
N VAL A 337 -15.66 7.11 -16.00
CA VAL A 337 -14.39 6.37 -15.97
C VAL A 337 -14.33 5.55 -14.69
N THR A 338 -13.94 4.28 -14.79
CA THR A 338 -13.80 3.38 -13.65
C THR A 338 -12.34 3.06 -13.35
N PHE A 339 -11.98 3.01 -12.07
CA PHE A 339 -10.66 2.61 -11.60
C PHE A 339 -10.80 1.62 -10.44
N ASN A 340 -10.17 0.46 -10.55
CA ASN A 340 -10.17 -0.53 -9.47
C ASN A 340 -8.93 -0.33 -8.59
N THR A 341 -9.14 -0.38 -7.28
CA THR A 341 -8.07 -0.28 -6.28
C THR A 341 -8.37 -1.16 -5.08
N LEU A 342 -7.39 -1.36 -4.21
CA LEU A 342 -7.55 -2.08 -2.95
C LEU A 342 -7.70 -1.09 -1.79
N ILE A 343 -8.59 -1.37 -0.84
CA ILE A 343 -8.75 -0.63 0.42
C ILE A 343 -8.77 -1.64 1.57
N ASP A 344 -8.02 -1.33 2.63
CA ASP A 344 -7.99 -2.12 3.87
C ASP A 344 -9.11 -1.64 4.81
N PHE A 345 -10.06 -2.53 5.11
CA PHE A 345 -11.22 -2.22 5.94
C PHE A 345 -11.06 -2.63 7.43
N CYS A 346 -9.92 -3.19 7.85
CA CYS A 346 -9.78 -3.77 9.19
C CYS A 346 -9.26 -2.81 10.27
N ILE A 347 -8.73 -1.65 9.88
CA ILE A 347 -8.01 -0.77 10.80
C ILE A 347 -8.82 0.46 11.21
N GLY A 348 -10.11 0.54 10.87
CA GLY A 348 -10.94 1.67 11.27
C GLY A 348 -10.46 3.03 10.74
N GLN A 349 -9.85 3.06 9.57
CA GLN A 349 -9.14 4.23 9.06
C GLN A 349 -10.06 5.19 8.29
N ASP A 350 -9.72 6.47 8.33
CA ASP A 350 -10.29 7.45 7.41
C ASP A 350 -9.67 7.29 6.02
N VAL A 351 -10.54 7.07 5.03
CA VAL A 351 -10.21 6.98 3.62
C VAL A 351 -10.71 8.24 2.93
N THR A 352 -9.83 8.91 2.19
CA THR A 352 -10.17 10.09 1.38
C THR A 352 -9.86 9.83 -0.09
N ILE A 353 -10.88 9.89 -0.93
CA ILE A 353 -10.77 9.74 -2.38
C ILE A 353 -10.98 11.10 -3.01
N THR A 354 -10.03 11.54 -3.84
CA THR A 354 -10.14 12.79 -4.58
C THR A 354 -10.24 12.53 -6.08
N GLY A 355 -10.98 13.40 -6.76
CA GLY A 355 -11.07 13.48 -8.21
C GLY A 355 -10.84 14.91 -8.65
N THR A 356 -9.98 15.11 -9.65
CA THR A 356 -9.62 16.43 -10.17
C THR A 356 -9.73 16.43 -11.68
N VAL A 357 -10.41 17.44 -12.23
CA VAL A 357 -10.60 17.59 -13.68
C VAL A 357 -10.23 18.99 -14.16
N SER A 358 -9.63 19.06 -15.34
CA SER A 358 -9.38 20.29 -16.09
C SER A 358 -9.87 20.09 -17.52
N ALA A 359 -10.66 21.02 -18.05
CA ALA A 359 -11.18 20.97 -19.41
C ALA A 359 -11.02 22.31 -20.13
N LEU A 360 -10.94 22.28 -21.47
CA LEU A 360 -10.89 23.44 -22.33
C LEU A 360 -12.16 23.48 -23.22
N PRO A 361 -12.87 24.61 -23.32
CA PRO A 361 -14.01 24.70 -24.22
C PRO A 361 -13.52 24.80 -25.68
N ASP A 362 -14.32 24.31 -26.63
CA ASP A 362 -14.10 24.54 -28.07
C ASP A 362 -14.48 25.99 -28.44
N SER A 363 -13.66 26.94 -27.99
CA SER A 363 -13.85 28.38 -28.11
C SER A 363 -12.57 29.08 -28.58
N PRO A 364 -12.67 30.16 -29.37
CA PRO A 364 -11.51 30.97 -29.77
C PRO A 364 -10.75 31.61 -28.60
N PHE A 365 -11.36 31.68 -27.41
CA PHE A 365 -10.74 32.16 -26.18
C PHE A 365 -10.89 31.12 -25.06
N PRO A 366 -10.09 30.04 -25.09
CA PRO A 366 -10.25 28.92 -24.18
C PRO A 366 -9.63 29.25 -22.83
N PHE A 367 -10.46 29.67 -21.88
CA PHE A 367 -10.09 29.61 -20.48
C PHE A 367 -10.41 28.20 -19.96
N PRO A 368 -9.46 27.51 -19.31
CA PRO A 368 -9.73 26.21 -18.74
C PRO A 368 -10.75 26.33 -17.60
N CYS A 369 -11.65 25.36 -17.53
CA CYS A 369 -12.49 25.13 -16.37
C CYS A 369 -11.95 23.97 -15.55
N PHE A 370 -12.10 24.09 -14.23
CA PHE A 370 -11.57 23.15 -13.25
C PHE A 370 -12.68 22.78 -12.29
N ASP A 371 -12.68 21.52 -11.89
CA ASP A 371 -13.47 21.08 -10.77
C ASP A 371 -12.73 20.02 -9.97
N ASN A 372 -13.06 19.92 -8.68
CA ASN A 372 -12.50 18.93 -7.78
C ASN A 372 -13.57 18.38 -6.84
N THR A 373 -13.49 17.09 -6.60
CA THR A 373 -14.39 16.38 -5.69
C THR A 373 -13.60 15.57 -4.69
N THR A 374 -14.16 15.43 -3.50
CA THR A 374 -13.57 14.65 -2.41
C THR A 374 -14.68 13.86 -1.74
N VAL A 375 -14.47 12.55 -1.58
CA VAL A 375 -15.31 11.67 -0.77
C VAL A 375 -14.46 11.14 0.37
N THR A 376 -14.97 11.26 1.58
CA THR A 376 -14.31 10.76 2.79
C THR A 376 -15.28 9.84 3.52
N PHE A 377 -14.78 8.69 3.95
CA PHE A 377 -15.50 7.76 4.81
C PHE A 377 -14.52 7.09 5.77
N THR A 378 -15.04 6.57 6.88
CA THR A 378 -14.25 5.80 7.85
C THR A 378 -14.58 4.33 7.67
N THR A 379 -13.57 3.47 7.57
CA THR A 379 -13.81 2.02 7.54
C THR A 379 -14.33 1.56 8.89
N PRO A 380 -15.12 0.47 8.97
CA PRO A 380 -15.56 -0.06 10.25
C PRO A 380 -14.35 -0.37 11.16
N GLU A 381 -14.40 0.08 12.41
CA GLU A 381 -13.46 -0.38 13.43
C GLU A 381 -13.87 -1.79 13.88
N PRO A 382 -12.94 -2.75 14.00
CA PRO A 382 -13.23 -4.03 14.63
C PRO A 382 -13.78 -3.78 16.03
N PRO A 383 -14.67 -4.65 16.53
CA PRO A 383 -15.32 -4.40 17.81
C PRO A 383 -14.23 -4.50 18.87
N THR A 384 -14.00 -3.41 19.61
CA THR A 384 -13.04 -3.45 20.71
C THR A 384 -13.46 -4.54 21.67
N GLU A 385 -12.59 -5.52 21.90
CA GLU A 385 -12.89 -6.59 22.86
C GLU A 385 -13.28 -5.96 24.20
N PRO A 386 -14.35 -6.45 24.85
CA PRO A 386 -14.69 -5.99 26.17
C PRO A 386 -13.48 -6.17 27.08
N PRO A 387 -13.14 -5.20 27.95
CA PRO A 387 -11.93 -5.24 28.74
C PRO A 387 -11.84 -6.56 29.52
N THR A 388 -10.89 -7.42 29.14
CA THR A 388 -10.75 -8.79 29.65
C THR A 388 -10.21 -8.84 31.07
N GLN A 389 -9.82 -7.69 31.65
CA GLN A 389 -9.40 -7.65 33.04
C GLN A 389 -10.62 -7.66 33.96
N PRO A 390 -10.86 -8.76 34.72
CA PRO A 390 -11.73 -8.65 35.88
C PRO A 390 -11.16 -7.55 36.79
N PRO A 391 -12.01 -6.70 37.41
CA PRO A 391 -11.53 -5.66 38.31
C PRO A 391 -10.59 -6.31 39.33
N THR A 392 -9.32 -5.89 39.32
CA THR A 392 -8.30 -6.35 40.27
C THR A 392 -8.92 -6.33 41.65
N GLU A 393 -8.98 -7.50 42.30
CA GLU A 393 -9.55 -7.60 43.64
C GLU A 393 -8.92 -6.51 44.52
N PRO A 394 -9.72 -5.77 45.30
CA PRO A 394 -9.19 -4.73 46.16
C PRO A 394 -8.09 -5.33 47.06
N PRO A 395 -6.98 -4.60 47.31
CA PRO A 395 -5.86 -5.12 48.08
C PRO A 395 -6.34 -5.65 49.44
N THR A 396 -6.24 -6.96 49.63
CA THR A 396 -6.74 -7.67 50.82
C THR A 396 -5.62 -7.87 51.86
N GLU A 397 -4.76 -6.86 52.04
CA GLU A 397 -3.85 -6.86 53.18
C GLU A 397 -4.33 -5.89 54.26
N PRO A 398 -4.88 -6.40 55.38
CA PRO A 398 -5.03 -5.59 56.57
C PRO A 398 -3.64 -5.19 57.12
N PRO A 399 -3.52 -4.01 57.74
CA PRO A 399 -2.23 -3.50 58.21
C PRO A 399 -1.59 -4.44 59.22
N THR A 400 -0.36 -4.85 58.91
CA THR A 400 0.55 -5.61 59.79
C THR A 400 0.62 -4.98 61.18
N GLU A 401 0.47 -5.82 62.20
CA GLU A 401 0.47 -5.44 63.62
C GLU A 401 1.67 -4.55 64.01
N PRO A 402 1.50 -3.62 64.95
CA PRO A 402 2.58 -2.75 65.41
C PRO A 402 3.66 -3.54 66.16
N PRO A 403 4.93 -3.09 66.11
CA PRO A 403 6.06 -3.80 66.68
C PRO A 403 5.93 -3.91 68.20
N THR A 404 6.14 -5.11 68.73
CA THR A 404 6.22 -5.37 70.17
C THR A 404 7.55 -4.82 70.70
N GLU A 405 7.50 -3.89 71.66
CA GLU A 405 8.68 -3.38 72.39
C GLU A 405 9.30 -4.45 73.32
N PRO A 406 10.62 -4.37 73.58
CA PRO A 406 11.40 -5.39 74.30
C PRO A 406 11.20 -5.45 75.82
#